data_AF-A0AAD5BXH9-F1
#
_entry.id   AF-A0AAD5BXH9-F1
#
_cell.length_a   1.000
_cell.length_b   1.000
_cell.length_c   1.000
_cell.angle_alpha   90.00
_cell.angle_beta   90.00
_cell.angle_gamma   90.00
#
_symmetry.space_group_name_H-M   'P 1'
#
loop_
_entity.id
_entity.type
_entity.pdbx_description
1 polymer ?
#
loop_
_entity_poly.entity_id
_entity_poly.type
_entity_poly.pdbx_seq_one_letter_code
_entity_poly.pdbx_strand_id
1 'polypeptide(L)'
;MRTTTTYNHIITNPNTFINILIISFLSLSLFFAVKHFSTTTTYPQELSRTFSITTKSPFNNTSTASLSSPSPPPSPPPPPSPPPKPENVVERTGIVDDNGAMTDDFIIGDYDLKLLESNESVVERDGEKDWGRVGRFRVCDESMKDYIPCLDNVEAVSRLGLSEKGEKYERYCPGKGKELDCLVPNPKSYKDHIPWPRSRDEVWYDNVPHTRLVEDKGGQNWISRKKDKFIFPGGGTQFIHGANQYLDQISKMVPDIDFGRRVRVALDVGCGVASFGAFLLDRNVTTLSVAPKDVHENQIQFALERGVPAMVAVFATHRLLYPSQAFDLVHCSRCRVNWTRDGGYFVWAAQPVYKHEDKLQEQWKEMENLTGRLCWELIAKEGYIAIWRKPQNNTCYLSRNLDVQPPLCDANDDPDNV
;
A
#
# COMPACT_ATOMS: atom_id res chain seq x y z
N MET A 1 -22.64 -45.82 -27.17
CA MET A 1 -21.37 -46.29 -27.79
C MET A 1 -20.37 -45.12 -27.80
N ARG A 2 -19.09 -45.40 -27.57
CA ARG A 2 -17.92 -44.53 -27.26
C ARG A 2 -17.69 -44.29 -25.76
N THR A 3 -16.99 -45.20 -25.07
CA THR A 3 -15.52 -45.42 -24.91
C THR A 3 -14.89 -44.59 -23.78
N THR A 4 -14.87 -45.21 -22.60
CA THR A 4 -14.02 -44.93 -21.43
C THR A 4 -12.87 -45.94 -21.42
N THR A 5 -11.67 -45.57 -21.88
CA THR A 5 -10.43 -46.35 -21.62
C THR A 5 -9.16 -45.58 -22.00
N THR A 6 -8.65 -44.72 -21.12
CA THR A 6 -7.30 -44.13 -21.26
C THR A 6 -6.66 -43.85 -19.91
N TYR A 7 -6.66 -44.81 -18.99
CA TYR A 7 -5.84 -44.71 -17.76
C TYR A 7 -4.91 -45.90 -17.51
N ASN A 8 -5.19 -47.07 -18.11
CA ASN A 8 -4.43 -48.30 -17.83
C ASN A 8 -3.20 -48.53 -18.73
N HIS A 9 -2.84 -47.60 -19.63
CA HIS A 9 -1.74 -47.83 -20.59
C HIS A 9 -0.40 -47.18 -20.21
N ILE A 10 -0.33 -46.42 -19.11
CA ILE A 10 0.91 -45.72 -18.68
C ILE A 10 1.82 -46.64 -17.83
N ILE A 11 1.30 -47.76 -17.31
CA ILE A 11 2.05 -48.64 -16.39
C ILE A 11 2.69 -49.85 -17.10
N THR A 12 2.39 -50.10 -18.38
CA THR A 12 2.89 -51.31 -19.09
C THR A 12 4.19 -51.10 -19.87
N ASN A 13 4.76 -49.89 -19.90
CA ASN A 13 6.05 -49.65 -20.53
C ASN A 13 7.18 -49.73 -19.48
N PRO A 14 8.05 -50.75 -19.55
CA PRO A 14 9.06 -51.00 -18.52
C PRO A 14 10.04 -49.83 -18.37
N ASN A 15 10.30 -49.05 -19.43
CA ASN A 15 11.20 -47.89 -19.36
C ASN A 15 10.59 -46.73 -18.56
N THR A 16 9.27 -46.54 -18.61
CA THR A 16 8.57 -45.48 -17.88
C THR A 16 8.49 -45.79 -16.40
N PHE A 17 8.26 -47.06 -16.06
CA PHE A 17 8.27 -47.55 -14.68
C PHE A 17 9.66 -47.42 -14.03
N ILE A 18 10.72 -47.77 -14.78
CA ILE A 18 12.12 -47.60 -14.32
C ILE A 18 12.43 -46.12 -14.09
N ASN A 19 12.02 -45.22 -14.98
CA ASN A 19 12.25 -43.78 -14.81
C ASN A 19 11.53 -43.21 -13.58
N ILE A 20 10.30 -43.65 -13.30
CA ILE A 20 9.57 -43.23 -12.09
C ILE A 20 10.26 -43.74 -10.83
N LEU A 21 10.75 -44.98 -10.84
CA LEU A 21 11.53 -45.54 -9.74
C LEU A 21 12.83 -44.77 -9.50
N ILE A 22 13.58 -44.44 -10.55
CA ILE A 22 14.83 -43.67 -10.45
C ILE A 22 14.56 -42.28 -9.86
N ILE A 23 13.54 -41.58 -10.35
CA ILE A 23 13.18 -40.24 -9.85
C ILE A 23 12.73 -40.31 -8.38
N SER A 24 11.95 -41.32 -8.02
CA SER A 24 11.52 -41.56 -6.63
C SER A 24 12.73 -41.80 -5.72
N PHE A 25 13.66 -42.68 -6.11
CA PHE A 25 14.88 -42.95 -5.33
C PHE A 25 15.80 -41.73 -5.22
N LEU A 26 15.93 -40.92 -6.27
CA LEU A 26 16.69 -39.66 -6.25
C LEU A 26 16.06 -38.64 -5.30
N SER A 27 14.72 -38.50 -5.32
CA SER A 27 14.00 -37.59 -4.44
C SER A 27 14.12 -38.00 -2.97
N LEU A 28 14.04 -39.31 -2.68
CA LEU A 28 14.20 -39.84 -1.33
C LEU A 28 15.63 -39.67 -0.82
N SER A 29 16.62 -39.90 -1.69
CA SER A 29 18.03 -39.69 -1.37
C SER A 29 18.35 -38.23 -1.07
N LEU A 30 17.78 -37.29 -1.85
CA LEU A 30 17.90 -35.85 -1.58
C LEU A 30 17.27 -35.47 -0.24
N PHE A 31 16.09 -36.02 0.08
CA PHE A 31 15.41 -35.76 1.34
C PHE A 31 16.25 -36.22 2.55
N PHE A 32 16.86 -37.41 2.47
CA PHE A 32 17.75 -37.90 3.53
C PHE A 32 19.08 -37.13 3.60
N ALA A 33 19.64 -36.70 2.46
CA ALA A 33 20.84 -35.86 2.46
C ALA A 33 20.57 -34.50 3.12
N VAL A 34 19.49 -33.81 2.76
CA VAL A 34 19.10 -32.52 3.37
C VAL A 34 18.85 -32.68 4.87
N LYS A 35 18.22 -33.78 5.29
CA LYS A 35 18.01 -34.07 6.71
C LYS A 35 19.32 -34.34 7.45
N HIS A 36 20.24 -35.09 6.85
CA HIS A 36 21.55 -35.41 7.43
C HIS A 36 22.45 -34.17 7.57
N PHE A 37 22.40 -33.24 6.61
CA PHE A 37 23.17 -31.99 6.67
C PHE A 37 22.50 -30.90 7.51
N SER A 38 21.18 -30.97 7.76
CA SER A 38 20.49 -30.04 8.67
C SER A 38 20.74 -30.39 10.15
N THR A 39 21.09 -31.63 10.48
CA THR A 39 21.33 -32.06 11.86
C THR A 39 22.73 -31.75 12.39
N THR A 40 23.67 -31.29 11.55
CA THR A 40 25.07 -31.06 11.95
C THR A 40 25.47 -29.58 12.09
N THR A 41 24.51 -28.65 12.07
CA THR A 41 24.81 -27.25 12.40
C THR A 41 24.72 -27.03 13.90
N THR A 42 25.78 -27.41 14.60
CA THR A 42 26.06 -27.01 15.98
C THR A 42 26.31 -25.50 16.00
N TYR A 43 25.33 -24.71 16.43
CA TYR A 43 25.55 -23.32 16.82
C TYR A 43 26.36 -23.26 18.12
N PRO A 44 27.37 -22.39 18.25
CA PRO A 44 28.03 -22.16 19.53
C PRO A 44 27.02 -21.53 20.51
N GLN A 45 26.78 -22.19 21.65
CA GLN A 45 26.23 -21.55 22.84
C GLN A 45 27.30 -20.61 23.42
N GLU A 46 27.13 -19.31 23.24
CA GLU A 46 27.75 -18.29 24.09
C GLU A 46 26.78 -17.11 24.22
N LEU A 47 26.69 -16.59 25.44
CA LEU A 47 25.86 -15.46 25.90
C LEU A 47 24.36 -15.66 26.23
N SER A 48 24.05 -16.65 27.07
CA SER A 48 22.95 -16.49 28.05
C SER A 48 23.44 -15.66 29.24
N ARG A 49 23.23 -14.33 29.24
CA ARG A 49 23.25 -13.54 30.49
C ARG A 49 21.83 -13.44 31.04
N THR A 50 21.54 -14.30 32.01
CA THR A 50 20.38 -14.23 32.88
C THR A 50 20.44 -12.96 33.74
N PHE A 51 19.39 -12.14 33.66
CA PHE A 51 19.13 -11.08 34.62
C PHE A 51 18.86 -11.69 35.99
N SER A 52 19.74 -11.44 36.96
CA SER A 52 19.45 -11.62 38.39
C SER A 52 19.21 -10.25 39.00
N ILE A 53 17.93 -9.94 39.27
CA ILE A 53 17.53 -8.77 40.06
C ILE A 53 17.69 -9.18 41.52
N THR A 54 18.78 -8.73 42.15
CA THR A 54 18.94 -8.82 43.60
C THR A 54 18.37 -7.55 44.24
N THR A 55 17.31 -7.74 45.01
CA THR A 55 16.72 -6.76 45.90
C THR A 55 17.70 -6.40 47.03
N LYS A 56 18.06 -5.12 47.14
CA LYS A 56 18.57 -4.52 48.38
C LYS A 56 17.85 -3.20 48.62
N SER A 57 17.14 -3.14 49.74
CA SER A 57 16.59 -1.94 50.38
C SER A 57 17.48 -1.58 51.60
N PRO A 58 17.24 -0.47 52.34
CA PRO A 58 17.86 0.82 52.14
C PRO A 58 18.74 1.24 53.36
N PHE A 59 19.57 2.27 53.19
CA PHE A 59 20.22 2.95 54.31
C PHE A 59 19.56 4.31 54.60
N ASN A 60 19.29 4.49 55.89
CA ASN A 60 18.78 5.67 56.57
C ASN A 60 19.53 6.95 56.20
N ASN A 61 18.80 8.06 56.11
CA ASN A 61 19.25 9.31 56.70
C ASN A 61 18.06 10.08 57.28
N THR A 62 18.14 10.26 58.59
CA THR A 62 17.23 11.03 59.43
C THR A 62 17.59 12.51 59.31
N SER A 63 16.61 13.38 59.08
CA SER A 63 16.70 14.80 59.36
C SER A 63 15.32 15.30 59.78
N THR A 64 15.24 15.69 61.04
CA THR A 64 14.07 16.20 61.76
C THR A 64 13.78 17.66 61.36
N ALA A 65 12.54 17.98 60.98
CA ALA A 65 11.97 19.32 61.14
C ALA A 65 10.43 19.31 61.10
N SER A 66 9.84 19.63 62.26
CA SER A 66 8.55 20.30 62.53
C SER A 66 7.30 20.05 61.68
N LEU A 67 6.27 19.52 62.35
CA LEU A 67 4.86 19.52 61.95
C LEU A 67 4.33 20.95 61.75
N SER A 68 3.78 21.22 60.57
CA SER A 68 2.68 22.16 60.37
C SER A 68 1.73 21.59 59.32
N SER A 69 0.47 21.38 59.70
CA SER A 69 -0.60 20.83 58.88
C SER A 69 -0.97 21.77 57.72
N PRO A 70 -0.96 21.31 56.45
CA PRO A 70 -1.62 22.04 55.38
C PRO A 70 -3.10 21.63 55.28
N SER A 71 -3.96 22.64 55.13
CA SER A 71 -5.40 22.54 54.90
C SER A 71 -5.77 21.61 53.72
N PRO A 72 -6.96 21.00 53.70
CA PRO A 72 -7.37 20.12 52.61
C PRO A 72 -7.45 20.90 51.28
N PRO A 73 -7.11 20.26 50.14
CA PRO A 73 -7.17 20.89 48.83
C PRO A 73 -8.61 21.22 48.44
N PRO A 74 -8.85 22.30 47.68
CA PRO A 74 -10.18 22.65 47.21
C PRO A 74 -10.70 21.59 46.24
N SER A 75 -12.01 21.37 46.28
CA SER A 75 -12.75 20.46 45.40
C SER A 75 -12.42 20.72 43.92
N PRO A 76 -12.30 19.68 43.08
CA PRO A 76 -12.07 19.87 41.65
C PRO A 76 -13.26 20.61 41.01
N PRO A 77 -13.01 21.52 40.04
CA PRO A 77 -14.08 22.17 39.30
C PRO A 77 -14.89 21.13 38.51
N PRO A 78 -16.18 21.39 38.25
CA PRO A 78 -16.99 20.50 37.42
C PRO A 78 -16.35 20.33 36.03
N PRO A 79 -16.53 19.16 35.39
CA PRO A 79 -15.97 18.92 34.06
C PRO A 79 -16.48 19.98 33.08
N PRO A 80 -15.62 20.47 32.16
CA PRO A 80 -16.07 21.41 31.15
C PRO A 80 -17.18 20.76 30.32
N SER A 81 -18.19 21.55 29.99
CA SER A 81 -19.25 21.17 29.07
C SER A 81 -18.65 20.65 27.77
N PRO A 82 -19.21 19.58 27.16
CA PRO A 82 -18.69 19.04 25.92
C PRO A 82 -18.64 20.14 24.86
N PRO A 83 -17.57 20.20 24.03
CA PRO A 83 -17.47 21.19 22.99
C PRO A 83 -18.69 21.09 22.07
N PRO A 84 -19.20 22.23 21.54
CA PRO A 84 -20.25 22.20 20.54
C PRO A 84 -19.82 21.31 19.38
N LYS A 85 -20.75 20.47 18.91
CA LYS A 85 -20.55 19.57 17.77
C LYS A 85 -20.03 20.43 16.62
N PRO A 86 -18.89 20.10 15.97
CA PRO A 86 -18.41 20.91 14.86
C PRO A 86 -19.49 20.95 13.77
N GLU A 87 -20.04 22.14 13.53
CA GLU A 87 -21.19 22.37 12.66
C GLU A 87 -20.85 22.27 11.15
N ASN A 88 -19.63 21.88 10.80
CA ASN A 88 -19.26 21.58 9.43
C ASN A 88 -18.30 20.40 9.40
N VAL A 89 -18.87 19.19 9.45
CA VAL A 89 -18.23 18.04 8.81
C VAL A 89 -18.22 18.40 7.32
N VAL A 90 -17.04 18.49 6.71
CA VAL A 90 -16.94 18.71 5.26
C VAL A 90 -17.48 17.45 4.58
N GLU A 91 -18.77 17.49 4.23
CA GLU A 91 -19.49 16.49 3.42
C GLU A 91 -19.29 16.68 1.91
N ARG A 92 -18.18 17.29 1.50
CA ARG A 92 -17.97 17.66 0.08
C ARG A 92 -16.77 16.93 -0.51
N THR A 93 -17.05 15.82 -1.18
CA THR A 93 -16.22 15.33 -2.29
C THR A 93 -16.83 15.85 -3.59
N GLY A 94 -16.22 16.87 -4.20
CA GLY A 94 -16.61 17.34 -5.53
C GLY A 94 -16.15 16.35 -6.60
N ILE A 95 -16.95 16.20 -7.65
CA ILE A 95 -16.52 15.53 -8.89
C ILE A 95 -15.94 16.61 -9.81
N VAL A 96 -14.78 16.30 -10.36
CA VAL A 96 -14.09 17.13 -11.36
C VAL A 96 -14.84 16.98 -12.68
N ASP A 97 -15.28 18.10 -13.27
CA ASP A 97 -15.92 18.07 -14.59
C ASP A 97 -14.91 17.78 -15.72
N ASP A 98 -15.41 17.62 -16.95
CA ASP A 98 -14.59 17.35 -18.14
C ASP A 98 -13.53 18.43 -18.41
N ASN A 99 -13.59 19.56 -17.70
CA ASN A 99 -12.69 20.70 -17.82
C ASN A 99 -11.74 20.84 -16.62
N GLY A 100 -11.74 19.90 -15.68
CA GLY A 100 -10.85 19.95 -14.51
C GLY A 100 -11.34 20.87 -13.39
N ALA A 101 -12.55 21.43 -13.48
CA ALA A 101 -13.09 22.36 -12.49
C ALA A 101 -13.90 21.63 -11.42
N MET A 102 -13.69 22.01 -10.16
CA MET A 102 -14.50 21.56 -9.04
C MET A 102 -15.84 22.30 -9.09
N THR A 103 -16.94 21.56 -9.22
CA THR A 103 -18.28 22.13 -9.17
C THR A 103 -18.79 22.14 -7.73
N ASP A 104 -19.31 23.28 -7.27
CA ASP A 104 -19.78 23.47 -5.89
C ASP A 104 -21.25 23.05 -5.67
N ASP A 105 -21.92 22.65 -6.75
CA ASP A 105 -23.39 22.54 -6.83
C ASP A 105 -23.92 21.12 -6.64
N PHE A 106 -23.10 20.18 -6.16
CA PHE A 106 -23.56 18.82 -5.91
C PHE A 106 -24.19 18.67 -4.51
N ILE A 107 -25.48 18.41 -4.47
CA ILE A 107 -26.19 17.91 -3.29
C ILE A 107 -26.17 16.38 -3.40
N ILE A 108 -25.45 15.71 -2.49
CA ILE A 108 -25.61 14.26 -2.28
C ILE A 108 -27.06 14.07 -1.88
N GLY A 109 -27.89 13.54 -2.79
CA GLY A 109 -29.27 13.22 -2.48
C GLY A 109 -29.31 12.24 -1.30
N ASP A 110 -30.19 12.49 -0.34
CA ASP A 110 -30.42 11.60 0.79
C ASP A 110 -30.54 10.15 0.30
N TYR A 111 -29.67 9.29 0.81
CA TYR A 111 -29.58 7.88 0.45
C TYR A 111 -30.79 7.14 1.05
N ASP A 112 -31.94 7.18 0.36
CA ASP A 112 -33.15 6.52 0.84
C ASP A 112 -33.14 5.01 0.51
N LEU A 113 -32.79 4.22 1.54
CA LEU A 113 -32.86 2.75 1.53
C LEU A 113 -34.24 2.20 1.15
N LYS A 114 -35.33 3.00 1.22
CA LYS A 114 -36.69 2.56 0.87
C LYS A 114 -36.95 2.46 -0.63
N LEU A 115 -36.13 3.08 -1.49
CA LEU A 115 -36.28 3.02 -2.96
C LEU A 115 -35.77 1.70 -3.59
N LEU A 116 -35.33 0.75 -2.76
CA LEU A 116 -35.04 -0.62 -3.17
C LEU A 116 -36.27 -1.55 -3.13
N GLU A 117 -37.37 -1.14 -2.48
CA GLU A 117 -38.53 -2.03 -2.29
C GLU A 117 -39.82 -1.63 -3.02
N SER A 118 -39.91 -0.43 -3.60
CA SER A 118 -41.13 0.02 -4.27
C SER A 118 -41.04 -0.07 -5.79
N ASN A 119 -41.79 -1.00 -6.36
CA ASN A 119 -42.00 -1.18 -7.80
C ASN A 119 -43.16 -0.26 -8.28
N GLU A 120 -43.10 1.04 -7.97
CA GLU A 120 -44.15 1.99 -8.35
C GLU A 120 -43.63 3.17 -9.18
N SER A 121 -44.31 3.37 -10.31
CA SER A 121 -44.16 4.49 -11.23
C SER A 121 -44.63 5.80 -10.58
N VAL A 122 -43.75 6.78 -10.46
CA VAL A 122 -44.09 8.11 -9.92
C VAL A 122 -44.42 9.06 -11.07
N VAL A 123 -45.57 9.72 -10.90
CA VAL A 123 -46.21 10.68 -11.80
C VAL A 123 -45.37 11.94 -11.97
N GLU A 124 -45.31 12.42 -13.22
CA GLU A 124 -44.56 13.61 -13.64
C GLU A 124 -45.09 14.90 -13.00
N ARG A 125 -44.14 15.78 -12.62
CA ARG A 125 -44.41 17.17 -12.26
C ARG A 125 -43.62 18.04 -13.23
N ASP A 126 -44.34 18.74 -14.10
CA ASP A 126 -43.79 19.62 -15.14
C ASP A 126 -42.94 20.74 -14.55
N GLY A 127 -41.73 20.95 -15.12
CA GLY A 127 -41.06 22.25 -15.06
C GLY A 127 -39.56 22.30 -14.74
N GLU A 128 -38.86 21.17 -14.59
CA GLU A 128 -37.43 21.17 -14.30
C GLU A 128 -36.62 20.66 -15.50
N LYS A 129 -35.52 21.35 -15.84
CA LYS A 129 -34.63 21.02 -16.96
C LYS A 129 -34.31 19.52 -16.93
N ASP A 130 -34.57 18.85 -18.05
CA ASP A 130 -34.31 17.43 -18.28
C ASP A 130 -32.80 17.15 -18.19
N TRP A 131 -32.28 17.02 -16.97
CA TRP A 131 -31.11 16.21 -16.71
C TRP A 131 -31.55 14.78 -17.00
N GLY A 132 -31.42 14.39 -18.27
CA GLY A 132 -31.98 13.17 -18.82
C GLY A 132 -31.93 12.03 -17.81
N ARG A 133 -33.11 11.45 -17.50
CA ARG A 133 -33.25 10.35 -16.54
C ARG A 133 -32.16 9.31 -16.81
N VAL A 134 -31.14 9.26 -15.96
CA VAL A 134 -30.12 8.20 -16.01
C VAL A 134 -30.85 6.91 -15.64
N GLY A 135 -31.06 6.03 -16.63
CA GLY A 135 -31.64 4.73 -16.38
C GLY A 135 -30.85 4.01 -15.29
N ARG A 136 -31.55 3.38 -14.32
CA ARG A 136 -30.87 2.56 -13.31
C ARG A 136 -30.09 1.47 -14.03
N PHE A 137 -28.77 1.52 -13.92
CA PHE A 137 -27.91 0.44 -14.39
C PHE A 137 -28.30 -0.86 -13.69
N ARG A 138 -28.33 -1.96 -14.44
CA ARG A 138 -28.52 -3.29 -13.86
C ARG A 138 -27.32 -3.62 -12.96
N VAL A 139 -27.51 -4.48 -11.96
CA VAL A 139 -26.40 -5.00 -11.16
C VAL A 139 -25.70 -6.11 -11.95
N CYS A 140 -24.36 -6.10 -11.97
CA CYS A 140 -23.59 -7.17 -12.58
C CYS A 140 -23.74 -8.49 -11.80
N ASP A 141 -23.30 -9.60 -12.40
CA ASP A 141 -23.19 -10.88 -11.69
C ASP A 141 -22.26 -10.77 -10.46
N GLU A 142 -22.54 -11.53 -9.40
CA GLU A 142 -21.73 -11.53 -8.17
C GLU A 142 -20.26 -11.90 -8.40
N SER A 143 -19.98 -12.68 -9.45
CA SER A 143 -18.60 -13.00 -9.86
C SER A 143 -17.78 -11.77 -10.28
N MET A 144 -18.44 -10.66 -10.61
CA MET A 144 -17.80 -9.40 -11.02
C MET A 144 -17.42 -8.51 -9.84
N LYS A 145 -17.64 -8.90 -8.58
CA LYS A 145 -17.39 -8.07 -7.39
C LYS A 145 -15.98 -7.43 -7.31
N ASP A 146 -14.98 -8.09 -7.90
CA ASP A 146 -13.57 -7.65 -7.94
C ASP A 146 -13.13 -7.17 -9.34
N TYR A 147 -14.08 -7.02 -10.26
CA TYR A 147 -13.85 -6.61 -11.64
C TYR A 147 -13.62 -5.11 -11.73
N ILE A 148 -12.50 -4.72 -12.31
CA ILE A 148 -12.08 -3.35 -12.56
C ILE A 148 -11.97 -3.19 -14.10
N PRO A 149 -12.92 -2.49 -14.75
CA PRO A 149 -13.07 -2.49 -16.21
C PRO A 149 -11.79 -2.25 -17.02
N CYS A 150 -10.97 -1.30 -16.58
CA CYS A 150 -9.73 -0.96 -17.29
C CYS A 150 -8.53 -1.83 -16.92
N LEU A 151 -8.59 -2.64 -15.86
CA LEU A 151 -7.47 -3.49 -15.44
C LEU A 151 -7.72 -4.97 -15.77
N ASP A 152 -8.98 -5.37 -15.87
CA ASP A 152 -9.38 -6.75 -16.17
C ASP A 152 -9.80 -6.94 -17.64
N ASN A 153 -9.31 -6.08 -18.54
CA ASN A 153 -9.51 -6.23 -19.97
C ASN A 153 -8.55 -7.30 -20.54
N VAL A 154 -8.92 -8.57 -20.34
CA VAL A 154 -8.11 -9.74 -20.74
C VAL A 154 -7.80 -9.72 -22.25
N GLU A 155 -8.73 -9.27 -23.10
CA GLU A 155 -8.52 -9.17 -24.55
C GLU A 155 -7.37 -8.21 -24.86
N ALA A 156 -7.38 -7.00 -24.30
CA ALA A 156 -6.31 -6.02 -24.52
C ALA A 156 -4.98 -6.48 -23.92
N VAL A 157 -5.00 -6.99 -22.69
CA VAL A 157 -3.78 -7.44 -21.99
C VAL A 157 -3.15 -8.64 -22.71
N SER A 158 -3.95 -9.56 -23.26
CA SER A 158 -3.43 -10.73 -23.99
C SER A 158 -2.71 -10.39 -25.30
N ARG A 159 -2.98 -9.20 -25.87
CA ARG A 159 -2.29 -8.69 -27.08
C ARG A 159 -0.95 -8.06 -26.76
N LEU A 160 -0.70 -7.69 -25.51
CA LEU A 160 0.60 -7.23 -25.07
C LEU A 160 1.55 -8.42 -25.08
N GLY A 161 2.71 -8.27 -25.70
CA GLY A 161 3.77 -9.28 -25.59
C GLY A 161 4.17 -9.50 -24.12
N LEU A 162 4.91 -10.58 -23.85
CA LEU A 162 5.53 -10.80 -22.54
C LEU A 162 6.65 -9.76 -22.32
N SER A 163 6.26 -8.54 -21.98
CA SER A 163 7.18 -7.47 -21.62
C SER A 163 7.41 -7.48 -20.11
N GLU A 164 8.67 -7.43 -19.72
CA GLU A 164 9.08 -7.32 -18.32
C GLU A 164 8.81 -5.93 -17.72
N LYS A 165 8.42 -4.95 -18.55
CA LYS A 165 8.24 -3.54 -18.14
C LYS A 165 6.97 -3.28 -17.34
N GLY A 166 6.08 -4.25 -17.20
CA GLY A 166 4.87 -4.12 -16.38
C GLY A 166 3.66 -3.50 -17.09
N GLU A 167 3.73 -3.29 -18.42
CA GLU A 167 2.63 -2.78 -19.26
C GLU A 167 1.30 -3.51 -18.98
N LYS A 168 1.32 -4.84 -18.80
CA LYS A 168 0.13 -5.63 -18.48
C LYS A 168 -0.65 -5.22 -17.21
N TYR A 169 -0.05 -4.40 -16.34
CA TYR A 169 -0.69 -3.87 -15.13
C TYR A 169 -1.22 -2.44 -15.30
N GLU A 170 -1.05 -1.85 -16.49
CA GLU A 170 -1.61 -0.55 -16.86
C GLU A 170 -3.09 -0.63 -17.23
N ARG A 171 -3.72 0.54 -17.39
CA ARG A 171 -5.14 0.66 -17.74
C ARG A 171 -5.35 0.47 -19.24
N TYR A 172 -6.10 -0.57 -19.60
CA TYR A 172 -6.60 -0.81 -20.96
C TYR A 172 -8.13 -0.86 -20.93
N CYS A 173 -8.77 0.30 -21.03
CA CYS A 173 -10.23 0.37 -20.97
C CYS A 173 -10.89 -0.25 -22.22
N PRO A 174 -12.09 -0.87 -22.08
CA PRO A 174 -12.86 -1.33 -23.22
C PRO A 174 -13.17 -0.19 -24.20
N GLY A 175 -13.16 -0.49 -25.50
CA GLY A 175 -13.55 0.47 -26.54
C GLY A 175 -15.07 0.63 -26.64
N LYS A 176 -15.50 1.55 -27.50
CA LYS A 176 -16.93 1.84 -27.74
C LYS A 176 -17.75 0.59 -28.07
N GLY A 177 -18.87 0.42 -27.38
CA GLY A 177 -19.78 -0.73 -27.49
C GLY A 177 -19.37 -1.96 -26.65
N LYS A 178 -18.24 -1.91 -25.94
CA LYS A 178 -17.78 -2.96 -25.02
C LYS A 178 -17.69 -2.47 -23.57
N GLU A 179 -18.18 -1.27 -23.29
CA GLU A 179 -18.22 -0.73 -21.94
C GLU A 179 -19.09 -1.58 -21.02
N LEU A 180 -18.74 -1.58 -19.74
CA LEU A 180 -19.57 -2.25 -18.73
C LEU A 180 -20.87 -1.47 -18.56
N ASP A 181 -22.00 -2.13 -18.81
CA ASP A 181 -23.36 -1.56 -18.76
C ASP A 181 -24.11 -1.95 -17.46
N CYS A 182 -23.36 -2.30 -16.43
CA CYS A 182 -23.89 -2.72 -15.14
C CYS A 182 -23.04 -2.20 -13.97
N LEU A 183 -23.66 -2.08 -12.79
CA LEU A 183 -22.98 -1.72 -11.55
C LEU A 183 -22.36 -2.97 -10.92
N VAL A 184 -21.05 -2.94 -10.69
CA VAL A 184 -20.36 -4.00 -9.95
C VAL A 184 -20.94 -4.05 -8.53
N PRO A 185 -21.44 -5.21 -8.06
CA PRO A 185 -22.02 -5.32 -6.74
C PRO A 185 -20.96 -5.30 -5.64
N ASN A 186 -21.31 -4.72 -4.49
CA ASN A 186 -20.56 -4.89 -3.26
C ASN A 186 -20.67 -6.35 -2.75
N PRO A 187 -19.72 -6.82 -1.91
CA PRO A 187 -19.89 -8.06 -1.17
C PRO A 187 -21.23 -8.11 -0.41
N LYS A 188 -21.90 -9.28 -0.38
CA LYS A 188 -23.23 -9.45 0.24
C LYS A 188 -23.35 -8.96 1.69
N SER A 189 -22.27 -9.11 2.44
CA SER A 189 -22.20 -8.76 3.86
C SER A 189 -21.37 -7.50 4.11
N TYR A 190 -21.20 -6.67 3.07
CA TYR A 190 -20.47 -5.41 3.18
C TYR A 190 -21.06 -4.54 4.29
N LYS A 191 -20.19 -3.93 5.08
CA LYS A 191 -20.52 -3.07 6.21
C LYS A 191 -19.96 -1.69 5.97
N ASP A 192 -20.58 -0.69 6.59
CA ASP A 192 -20.01 0.64 6.65
C ASP A 192 -18.58 0.60 7.21
N HIS A 193 -17.72 1.43 6.61
CA HIS A 193 -16.31 1.50 6.97
C HIS A 193 -16.14 1.78 8.47
N ILE A 194 -15.10 1.18 9.06
CA ILE A 194 -14.70 1.54 10.41
C ILE A 194 -14.21 2.99 10.38
N PRO A 195 -14.69 3.89 11.26
CA PRO A 195 -14.21 5.27 11.25
C PRO A 195 -12.73 5.39 11.65
N TRP A 196 -12.03 6.35 11.06
CA TRP A 196 -10.71 6.78 11.51
C TRP A 196 -10.76 7.26 12.97
N PRO A 197 -9.75 6.99 13.82
CA PRO A 197 -8.48 6.32 13.56
C PRO A 197 -8.49 4.80 13.73
N ARG A 198 -9.63 4.18 14.05
CA ARG A 198 -9.69 2.73 14.28
C ARG A 198 -9.44 1.94 13.00
N SER A 199 -9.89 2.47 11.86
CA SER A 199 -9.62 1.88 10.55
C SER A 199 -8.14 1.75 10.21
N ARG A 200 -7.26 2.52 10.86
CA ARG A 200 -5.80 2.34 10.75
C ARG A 200 -5.39 0.90 11.04
N ASP A 201 -5.94 0.31 12.11
CA ASP A 201 -5.48 -0.96 12.67
C ASP A 201 -6.45 -2.11 12.43
N GLU A 202 -7.71 -1.83 12.09
CA GLU A 202 -8.72 -2.87 11.89
C GLU A 202 -9.70 -2.53 10.77
N VAL A 203 -10.05 -3.53 9.95
CA VAL A 203 -11.12 -3.42 8.93
C VAL A 203 -12.01 -4.66 8.98
N TRP A 204 -13.23 -4.56 8.47
CA TRP A 204 -14.15 -5.69 8.40
C TRP A 204 -13.67 -6.75 7.42
N TYR A 205 -13.74 -8.02 7.83
CA TYR A 205 -13.46 -9.16 6.94
C TYR A 205 -14.43 -9.17 5.75
N ASP A 206 -15.70 -8.91 6.02
CA ASP A 206 -16.78 -9.01 5.02
C ASP A 206 -16.64 -7.98 3.88
N ASN A 207 -15.92 -6.88 4.13
CA ASN A 207 -15.66 -5.84 3.13
C ASN A 207 -14.58 -6.25 2.13
N VAL A 208 -13.65 -7.11 2.54
CA VAL A 208 -12.56 -7.64 1.68
C VAL A 208 -12.41 -9.14 1.95
N PRO A 209 -13.38 -9.99 1.53
CA PRO A 209 -13.50 -11.37 2.01
C PRO A 209 -12.51 -12.34 1.34
N HIS A 210 -11.21 -12.03 1.45
CA HIS A 210 -10.08 -12.74 0.85
C HIS A 210 -9.03 -13.06 1.92
N THR A 211 -8.74 -14.35 2.15
CA THR A 211 -7.77 -14.78 3.19
C THR A 211 -6.36 -15.00 2.66
N ARG A 212 -6.17 -15.03 1.34
CA ARG A 212 -4.89 -15.37 0.70
C ARG A 212 -3.73 -14.52 1.19
N LEU A 213 -3.94 -13.20 1.36
CA LEU A 213 -2.89 -12.31 1.89
C LEU A 213 -2.53 -12.64 3.35
N VAL A 214 -3.50 -13.06 4.17
CA VAL A 214 -3.24 -13.51 5.55
C VAL A 214 -2.45 -14.82 5.55
N GLU A 215 -2.78 -15.74 4.65
CA GLU A 215 -2.08 -17.02 4.50
C GLU A 215 -0.62 -16.81 4.05
N ASP A 216 -0.40 -15.94 3.06
CA ASP A 216 0.91 -15.68 2.47
C ASP A 216 1.81 -14.78 3.33
N LYS A 217 1.22 -13.80 4.05
CA LYS A 217 1.95 -12.72 4.74
C LYS A 217 1.64 -12.57 6.22
N GLY A 218 0.75 -13.38 6.79
CA GLY A 218 0.34 -13.23 8.20
C GLY A 218 1.47 -13.46 9.20
N GLY A 219 2.44 -14.32 8.87
CA GLY A 219 3.63 -14.55 9.70
C GLY A 219 4.63 -13.39 9.74
N GLN A 220 4.43 -12.34 8.93
CA GLN A 220 5.35 -11.19 8.82
C GLN A 220 4.81 -9.93 9.53
N ASN A 221 3.80 -10.07 10.38
CA ASN A 221 3.09 -8.94 11.01
C ASN A 221 2.53 -7.93 9.99
N TRP A 222 2.14 -8.37 8.79
CA TRP A 222 1.47 -7.51 7.81
C TRP A 222 -0.01 -7.34 8.15
N ILE A 223 -0.69 -8.48 8.32
CA ILE A 223 -2.12 -8.58 8.46
C ILE A 223 -2.42 -9.88 9.21
N SER A 224 -3.42 -9.87 10.07
CA SER A 224 -3.92 -11.08 10.72
C SER A 224 -5.44 -11.04 10.74
N ARG A 225 -6.09 -12.19 10.85
CA ARG A 225 -7.55 -12.26 10.99
C ARG A 225 -7.89 -12.55 12.44
N LYS A 226 -8.79 -11.73 13.02
CA LYS A 226 -9.37 -11.95 14.34
C LYS A 226 -10.88 -11.87 14.23
N LYS A 227 -11.54 -13.04 14.28
CA LYS A 227 -13.00 -13.17 14.10
C LYS A 227 -13.45 -12.58 12.74
N ASP A 228 -14.24 -11.51 12.80
CA ASP A 228 -14.87 -10.79 11.70
C ASP A 228 -14.06 -9.57 11.24
N LYS A 229 -12.81 -9.43 11.69
CA LYS A 229 -11.92 -8.33 11.32
C LYS A 229 -10.57 -8.81 10.82
N PHE A 230 -10.00 -8.05 9.90
CA PHE A 230 -8.56 -8.04 9.69
C PHE A 230 -7.92 -7.02 10.63
N ILE A 231 -6.74 -7.35 11.13
CA ILE A 231 -5.95 -6.56 12.06
C ILE A 231 -4.59 -6.27 11.40
N PHE A 232 -4.20 -5.01 11.36
CA PHE A 232 -2.95 -4.52 10.80
C PHE A 232 -2.06 -4.01 11.94
N PRO A 233 -1.07 -4.80 12.40
CA PRO A 233 -0.21 -4.39 13.50
C PRO A 233 0.82 -3.33 13.08
N GLY A 234 0.74 -2.79 11.86
CA GLY A 234 1.67 -1.79 11.31
C GLY A 234 3.03 -2.36 10.93
N GLY A 235 3.23 -3.67 11.04
CA GLY A 235 4.47 -4.35 10.71
C GLY A 235 4.62 -4.63 9.22
N GLY A 236 5.73 -5.28 8.88
CA GLY A 236 5.95 -5.84 7.57
C GLY A 236 7.39 -6.20 7.31
N THR A 237 7.69 -6.60 6.07
CA THR A 237 9.04 -7.06 5.71
C THR A 237 10.06 -5.93 5.81
N GLN A 238 9.62 -4.69 5.57
CA GLN A 238 10.42 -3.47 5.79
C GLN A 238 10.08 -2.78 7.10
N PHE A 239 8.87 -2.94 7.63
CA PHE A 239 8.47 -2.37 8.92
C PHE A 239 8.69 -3.39 10.04
N ILE A 240 9.93 -3.88 10.18
CA ILE A 240 10.28 -4.94 11.15
C ILE A 240 9.96 -4.57 12.60
N HIS A 241 9.98 -3.27 12.91
CA HIS A 241 9.64 -2.71 14.21
C HIS A 241 8.35 -1.84 14.16
N GLY A 242 7.58 -1.97 13.09
CA GLY A 242 6.36 -1.20 12.83
C GLY A 242 6.61 0.10 12.07
N ALA A 243 5.58 0.52 11.30
CA ALA A 243 5.62 1.70 10.45
C ALA A 243 5.83 3.00 11.26
N ASN A 244 5.33 3.07 12.50
CA ASN A 244 5.55 4.25 13.34
C ASN A 244 7.04 4.47 13.67
N GLN A 245 7.76 3.42 14.10
CA GLN A 245 9.18 3.52 14.40
C GLN A 245 10.01 3.78 13.14
N TYR A 246 9.56 3.25 11.99
CA TYR A 246 10.16 3.53 10.70
C TYR A 246 10.09 5.02 10.35
N LEU A 247 8.93 5.65 10.53
CA LEU A 247 8.75 7.10 10.34
C LEU A 247 9.58 7.91 11.34
N ASP A 248 9.67 7.49 12.61
CA ASP A 248 10.55 8.14 13.60
C ASP A 248 12.02 8.07 13.20
N GLN A 249 12.45 6.93 12.65
CA GLN A 249 13.81 6.77 12.14
C GLN A 249 14.09 7.72 10.98
N ILE A 250 13.16 7.88 10.02
CA ILE A 250 13.30 8.84 8.92
C ILE A 250 13.49 10.26 9.45
N SER A 251 12.62 10.72 10.35
CA SER A 251 12.72 12.07 10.94
C SER A 251 14.00 12.26 11.73
N LYS A 252 14.53 11.21 12.36
CA LYS A 252 15.83 11.25 13.05
C LYS A 252 17.01 11.33 12.08
N MET A 253 16.95 10.57 10.98
CA MET A 253 17.99 10.55 9.94
C MET A 253 18.10 11.90 9.23
N VAL A 254 16.95 12.52 8.91
CA VAL A 254 16.88 13.81 8.23
C VAL A 254 15.83 14.67 8.92
N PRO A 255 16.23 15.53 9.87
CA PRO A 255 15.30 16.40 10.62
C PRO A 255 14.50 17.39 9.75
N ASP A 256 14.93 17.64 8.52
CA ASP A 256 14.18 18.44 7.55
C ASP A 256 12.93 17.72 7.01
N ILE A 257 12.86 16.38 7.13
CA ILE A 257 11.66 15.59 6.90
C ILE A 257 10.78 15.67 8.17
N ASP A 258 10.17 16.84 8.32
CA ASP A 258 9.28 17.20 9.42
C ASP A 258 7.81 16.93 9.00
N PHE A 259 7.33 15.72 9.28
CA PHE A 259 5.99 15.26 8.92
C PHE A 259 4.89 16.13 9.55
N GLY A 260 3.91 16.53 8.74
CA GLY A 260 2.81 17.40 9.14
C GLY A 260 3.17 18.90 9.16
N ARG A 261 4.45 19.25 9.01
CA ARG A 261 4.93 20.66 8.98
C ARG A 261 5.55 21.02 7.64
N ARG A 262 6.63 20.32 7.25
CA ARG A 262 7.32 20.52 5.97
C ARG A 262 6.91 19.49 4.93
N VAL A 263 6.64 18.26 5.34
CA VAL A 263 6.06 17.22 4.49
C VAL A 263 4.58 17.13 4.81
N ARG A 264 3.72 17.47 3.85
CA ARG A 264 2.25 17.45 3.98
C ARG A 264 1.60 16.50 2.99
N VAL A 265 2.23 16.27 1.84
CA VAL A 265 1.73 15.35 0.81
C VAL A 265 2.80 14.33 0.44
N ALA A 266 2.48 13.05 0.53
CA ALA A 266 3.39 11.95 0.22
C ALA A 266 2.81 10.99 -0.82
N LEU A 267 3.68 10.42 -1.65
CA LEU A 267 3.37 9.34 -2.59
C LEU A 267 4.00 8.05 -2.07
N ASP A 268 3.19 7.03 -1.81
CA ASP A 268 3.64 5.73 -1.32
C ASP A 268 3.50 4.66 -2.43
N VAL A 269 4.61 4.38 -3.09
CA VAL A 269 4.66 3.48 -4.26
C VAL A 269 4.95 2.05 -3.81
N GLY A 270 4.13 1.11 -4.28
CA GLY A 270 4.14 -0.28 -3.81
C GLY A 270 3.67 -0.37 -2.36
N CYS A 271 2.61 0.38 -2.01
CA CYS A 271 2.15 0.61 -0.64
C CYS A 271 1.76 -0.65 0.15
N GLY A 272 1.56 -1.78 -0.52
CA GLY A 272 1.07 -2.99 0.10
C GLY A 272 -0.34 -2.76 0.67
N VAL A 273 -0.52 -3.11 1.95
CA VAL A 273 -1.74 -2.79 2.73
C VAL A 273 -1.81 -1.33 3.20
N ALA A 274 -0.92 -0.45 2.73
CA ALA A 274 -0.81 0.98 3.08
C ALA A 274 -0.46 1.28 4.55
N SER A 275 0.38 0.45 5.18
CA SER A 275 0.86 0.73 6.54
C SER A 275 1.67 2.02 6.64
N PHE A 276 2.48 2.36 5.63
CA PHE A 276 3.20 3.63 5.62
C PHE A 276 2.23 4.83 5.55
N GLY A 277 1.34 4.83 4.56
CA GLY A 277 0.33 5.89 4.40
C GLY A 277 -0.60 6.04 5.61
N ALA A 278 -1.05 4.93 6.21
CA ALA A 278 -1.90 4.97 7.40
C ALA A 278 -1.21 5.65 8.59
N PHE A 279 0.07 5.32 8.87
CA PHE A 279 0.79 5.95 9.98
C PHE A 279 1.27 7.38 9.67
N LEU A 280 1.33 7.77 8.38
CA LEU A 280 1.53 9.16 7.97
C LEU A 280 0.30 10.03 8.20
N LEU A 281 -0.91 9.48 8.02
CA LEU A 281 -2.15 10.19 8.34
C LEU A 281 -2.21 10.60 9.84
N ASP A 282 -1.74 9.73 10.74
CA ASP A 282 -1.59 10.08 12.17
C ASP A 282 -0.64 11.27 12.42
N ARG A 283 0.24 11.57 11.46
CA ARG A 283 1.22 12.67 11.50
C ARG A 283 0.78 13.86 10.64
N ASN A 284 -0.50 13.96 10.31
CA ASN A 284 -1.06 15.02 9.46
C ASN A 284 -0.41 15.11 8.07
N VAL A 285 -0.06 13.95 7.49
CA VAL A 285 0.45 13.86 6.12
C VAL A 285 -0.54 13.10 5.25
N THR A 286 -1.08 13.78 4.25
CA THR A 286 -1.94 13.17 3.24
C THR A 286 -1.08 12.30 2.33
N THR A 287 -1.37 11.00 2.29
CA THR A 287 -0.62 10.05 1.47
C THR A 287 -1.49 9.50 0.36
N LEU A 288 -0.97 9.50 -0.86
CA LEU A 288 -1.53 8.71 -1.95
C LEU A 288 -0.76 7.39 -2.06
N SER A 289 -1.43 6.30 -1.76
CA SER A 289 -0.87 4.95 -1.86
C SER A 289 -1.15 4.34 -3.23
N VAL A 290 -0.12 3.86 -3.91
CA VAL A 290 -0.22 3.29 -5.26
C VAL A 290 0.35 1.89 -5.28
N ALA A 291 -0.38 0.94 -5.86
CA ALA A 291 0.10 -0.41 -6.13
C ALA A 291 -0.61 -0.99 -7.37
N PRO A 292 0.03 -1.90 -8.11
CA PRO A 292 -0.66 -2.62 -9.17
C PRO A 292 -1.73 -3.56 -8.60
N LYS A 293 -2.67 -3.96 -9.45
CA LYS A 293 -3.55 -5.10 -9.14
C LYS A 293 -2.69 -6.35 -9.13
N ASP A 294 -2.54 -6.97 -7.96
CA ASP A 294 -1.70 -8.15 -7.81
C ASP A 294 -2.51 -9.41 -7.50
N VAL A 295 -1.80 -10.53 -7.39
CA VAL A 295 -2.38 -11.86 -7.18
C VAL A 295 -2.98 -12.05 -5.78
N HIS A 296 -2.81 -11.07 -4.88
CA HIS A 296 -3.32 -11.12 -3.52
C HIS A 296 -4.66 -10.38 -3.37
N GLU A 297 -5.41 -10.25 -4.47
CA GLU A 297 -6.85 -9.91 -4.48
C GLU A 297 -7.14 -8.57 -3.78
N ASN A 298 -6.65 -7.48 -4.41
CA ASN A 298 -6.95 -6.06 -4.14
C ASN A 298 -6.40 -5.46 -2.83
N GLN A 299 -5.07 -5.40 -2.68
CA GLN A 299 -4.41 -4.70 -1.57
C GLN A 299 -4.80 -3.22 -1.43
N ILE A 300 -5.12 -2.56 -2.55
CA ILE A 300 -5.64 -1.19 -2.55
C ILE A 300 -7.00 -1.09 -1.85
N GLN A 301 -7.84 -2.12 -1.90
CA GLN A 301 -9.10 -2.11 -1.14
C GLN A 301 -8.81 -2.05 0.37
N PHE A 302 -7.79 -2.77 0.87
CA PHE A 302 -7.40 -2.62 2.27
C PHE A 302 -6.95 -1.19 2.60
N ALA A 303 -6.20 -0.54 1.71
CA ALA A 303 -5.82 0.86 1.93
C ALA A 303 -7.05 1.78 2.05
N LEU A 304 -8.02 1.62 1.15
CA LEU A 304 -9.27 2.38 1.15
C LEU A 304 -10.12 2.10 2.40
N GLU A 305 -10.30 0.83 2.77
CA GLU A 305 -11.01 0.43 4.00
C GLU A 305 -10.34 0.96 5.28
N ARG A 306 -9.02 1.18 5.24
CA ARG A 306 -8.24 1.79 6.32
C ARG A 306 -8.34 3.32 6.35
N GLY A 307 -9.02 3.95 5.39
CA GLY A 307 -9.15 5.40 5.26
C GLY A 307 -7.96 6.08 4.57
N VAL A 308 -7.08 5.33 3.91
CA VAL A 308 -5.92 5.87 3.19
C VAL A 308 -6.30 6.13 1.73
N PRO A 309 -6.11 7.35 1.19
CA PRO A 309 -6.26 7.61 -0.24
C PRO A 309 -5.35 6.68 -1.05
N ALA A 310 -5.94 5.90 -1.95
CA ALA A 310 -5.20 4.89 -2.68
C ALA A 310 -5.76 4.67 -4.08
N MET A 311 -4.89 4.26 -5.01
CA MET A 311 -5.28 3.94 -6.38
C MET A 311 -4.51 2.75 -6.91
N VAL A 312 -5.18 2.00 -7.80
CA VAL A 312 -4.52 0.94 -8.55
C VAL A 312 -3.83 1.54 -9.76
N ALA A 313 -2.50 1.56 -9.75
CA ALA A 313 -1.67 2.04 -10.86
C ALA A 313 -0.26 1.42 -10.82
N VAL A 314 0.46 1.53 -11.92
CA VAL A 314 1.84 1.04 -12.08
C VAL A 314 2.69 2.12 -12.73
N PHE A 315 3.98 2.15 -12.38
CA PHE A 315 4.99 3.00 -13.02
C PHE A 315 5.70 2.18 -14.10
N ALA A 316 5.07 2.09 -15.28
CA ALA A 316 5.59 1.34 -16.41
C ALA A 316 5.93 2.26 -17.58
N THR A 317 4.96 2.62 -18.42
CA THR A 317 5.17 3.42 -19.63
C THR A 317 4.59 4.83 -19.54
N HIS A 318 3.61 5.04 -18.66
CA HIS A 318 2.94 6.32 -18.48
C HIS A 318 3.43 7.06 -17.22
N ARG A 319 3.51 8.40 -17.32
CA ARG A 319 3.70 9.28 -16.16
C ARG A 319 2.42 9.28 -15.33
N LEU A 320 2.56 9.52 -14.02
CA LEU A 320 1.40 9.83 -13.19
C LEU A 320 0.69 11.12 -13.64
N LEU A 321 -0.62 11.16 -13.44
CA LEU A 321 -1.49 12.31 -13.73
C LEU A 321 -1.44 13.36 -12.60
N TYR A 322 -0.23 13.66 -12.11
CA TYR A 322 -0.02 14.67 -11.09
C TYR A 322 1.07 15.65 -11.54
N PRO A 323 0.91 16.96 -11.25
CA PRO A 323 1.94 17.94 -11.51
C PRO A 323 3.28 17.55 -10.89
N SER A 324 4.37 18.04 -11.46
CA SER A 324 5.74 17.65 -11.13
C SER A 324 6.18 17.93 -9.68
N GLN A 325 5.41 18.73 -8.94
CA GLN A 325 5.65 19.12 -7.56
C GLN A 325 4.45 18.78 -6.64
N ALA A 326 3.61 17.82 -7.04
CA ALA A 326 2.44 17.43 -6.25
C ALA A 326 2.77 16.77 -4.90
N PHE A 327 3.98 16.20 -4.76
CA PHE A 327 4.39 15.44 -3.59
C PHE A 327 5.67 16.01 -2.97
N ASP A 328 5.66 16.21 -1.65
CA ASP A 328 6.83 16.62 -0.88
C ASP A 328 7.81 15.45 -0.69
N LEU A 329 7.25 14.23 -0.64
CA LEU A 329 7.96 12.98 -0.38
C LEU A 329 7.45 11.85 -1.28
N VAL A 330 8.37 11.13 -1.90
CA VAL A 330 8.08 9.87 -2.58
C VAL A 330 8.73 8.73 -1.80
N HIS A 331 7.93 7.77 -1.36
CA HIS A 331 8.37 6.58 -0.66
C HIS A 331 8.21 5.35 -1.55
N CYS A 332 9.24 4.50 -1.60
CA CYS A 332 9.14 3.18 -2.20
C CYS A 332 9.76 2.12 -1.31
N SER A 333 8.94 1.16 -0.91
CA SER A 333 9.35 -0.01 -0.14
C SER A 333 9.28 -1.27 -0.99
N ARG A 334 10.41 -1.71 -1.56
CA ARG A 334 10.50 -2.87 -2.48
C ARG A 334 9.45 -2.84 -3.62
N CYS A 335 9.13 -1.65 -4.12
CA CYS A 335 8.06 -1.46 -5.09
C CYS A 335 8.34 -2.04 -6.50
N ARG A 336 9.55 -2.59 -6.75
CA ARG A 336 9.97 -3.19 -8.03
C ARG A 336 9.81 -2.26 -9.25
N VAL A 337 9.76 -0.95 -9.00
CA VAL A 337 9.76 0.07 -10.05
C VAL A 337 11.21 0.33 -10.48
N ASN A 338 11.41 0.44 -11.79
CA ASN A 338 12.68 0.93 -12.34
C ASN A 338 12.63 2.47 -12.36
N TRP A 339 13.30 3.10 -11.40
CA TRP A 339 13.16 4.52 -11.04
C TRP A 339 13.77 5.52 -12.04
N THR A 340 13.87 5.17 -13.32
CA THR A 340 14.51 6.03 -14.35
C THR A 340 13.82 7.37 -14.60
N ARG A 341 12.71 7.70 -13.92
CA ARG A 341 11.96 8.96 -14.09
C ARG A 341 11.27 9.36 -12.78
N ASP A 342 11.15 10.67 -12.58
CA ASP A 342 10.31 11.41 -11.61
C ASP A 342 10.98 11.94 -10.33
N GLY A 343 10.59 13.17 -9.92
CA GLY A 343 11.25 14.09 -8.97
C GLY A 343 10.72 14.11 -7.53
N GLY A 344 11.54 14.57 -6.57
CA GLY A 344 11.14 14.84 -5.17
C GLY A 344 12.24 14.50 -4.14
N TYR A 345 11.93 14.57 -2.83
CA TYR A 345 12.66 13.74 -1.85
C TYR A 345 12.25 12.30 -2.08
N PHE A 346 13.22 11.44 -2.33
CA PHE A 346 12.97 10.03 -2.58
C PHE A 346 13.51 9.19 -1.43
N VAL A 347 12.59 8.60 -0.67
CA VAL A 347 12.90 7.62 0.36
C VAL A 347 12.79 6.25 -0.25
N TRP A 348 13.93 5.59 -0.41
CA TRP A 348 13.97 4.20 -0.82
C TRP A 348 14.18 3.31 0.40
N ALA A 349 13.16 2.50 0.67
CA ALA A 349 13.15 1.48 1.71
C ALA A 349 13.32 0.11 1.05
N ALA A 350 14.48 -0.17 0.48
CA ALA A 350 14.77 -1.50 -0.04
C ALA A 350 15.34 -2.43 1.04
N GLN A 351 15.62 -3.69 0.75
CA GLN A 351 16.39 -4.55 1.68
C GLN A 351 17.70 -3.82 2.05
N PRO A 352 18.53 -4.29 2.99
CA PRO A 352 19.92 -3.84 3.00
C PRO A 352 20.56 -4.28 1.67
N VAL A 353 20.33 -3.49 0.61
CA VAL A 353 20.59 -3.84 -0.79
C VAL A 353 22.09 -4.08 -1.01
N TYR A 354 22.89 -3.51 -0.11
CA TYR A 354 24.33 -3.58 -0.07
C TYR A 354 24.87 -4.74 0.78
N LYS A 355 24.03 -5.58 1.42
CA LYS A 355 24.46 -6.68 2.28
C LYS A 355 24.19 -8.04 1.63
N HIS A 356 25.28 -8.69 1.21
CA HIS A 356 25.43 -10.15 1.01
C HIS A 356 24.66 -10.86 -0.12
N GLU A 357 23.90 -10.15 -0.97
CA GLU A 357 23.30 -10.72 -2.19
C GLU A 357 23.70 -9.94 -3.45
N ASP A 358 24.33 -10.61 -4.41
CA ASP A 358 24.89 -9.97 -5.62
C ASP A 358 23.84 -9.20 -6.44
N LYS A 359 22.65 -9.79 -6.61
CA LYS A 359 21.54 -9.15 -7.34
C LYS A 359 21.08 -7.86 -6.68
N LEU A 360 21.05 -7.82 -5.35
CA LEU A 360 20.70 -6.61 -4.63
C LEU A 360 21.81 -5.58 -4.85
N GLN A 361 23.08 -5.95 -4.68
CA GLN A 361 24.19 -5.00 -4.88
C GLN A 361 24.21 -4.38 -6.28
N GLU A 362 23.84 -5.13 -7.31
CA GLU A 362 23.65 -4.61 -8.66
C GLU A 362 22.54 -3.55 -8.73
N GLN A 363 21.35 -3.84 -8.18
CA GLN A 363 20.26 -2.86 -8.09
C GLN A 363 20.66 -1.59 -7.31
N TRP A 364 21.45 -1.73 -6.25
CA TRP A 364 21.98 -0.58 -5.52
C TRP A 364 22.90 0.29 -6.40
N LYS A 365 23.83 -0.34 -7.12
CA LYS A 365 24.75 0.36 -8.04
C LYS A 365 23.99 1.04 -9.17
N GLU A 366 22.96 0.40 -9.71
CA GLU A 366 22.08 1.01 -10.72
C GLU A 366 21.39 2.25 -10.18
N MET A 367 20.85 2.18 -8.96
CA MET A 367 20.20 3.33 -8.30
C MET A 367 21.19 4.45 -8.01
N GLU A 368 22.38 4.17 -7.48
CA GLU A 368 23.43 5.19 -7.26
C GLU A 368 23.86 5.85 -8.57
N ASN A 369 24.08 5.06 -9.63
CA ASN A 369 24.46 5.57 -10.94
C ASN A 369 23.35 6.47 -11.52
N LEU A 370 22.11 5.99 -11.50
CA LEU A 370 20.96 6.74 -12.01
C LEU A 370 20.74 8.03 -11.22
N THR A 371 20.67 7.96 -9.90
CA THR A 371 20.47 9.14 -9.04
C THR A 371 21.60 10.14 -9.21
N GLY A 372 22.85 9.69 -9.35
CA GLY A 372 23.98 10.54 -9.72
C GLY A 372 23.79 11.25 -11.07
N ARG A 373 23.34 10.54 -12.11
CA ARG A 373 23.03 11.13 -13.43
C ARG A 373 21.82 12.07 -13.42
N LEU A 374 20.92 11.88 -12.46
CA LEU A 374 19.77 12.76 -12.18
C LEU A 374 20.12 13.89 -11.20
N CYS A 375 21.38 14.04 -10.81
CA CYS A 375 21.87 15.06 -9.87
C CYS A 375 21.29 14.95 -8.45
N TRP A 376 20.72 13.81 -8.08
CA TRP A 376 20.17 13.60 -6.74
C TRP A 376 21.29 13.28 -5.76
N GLU A 377 21.18 13.86 -4.58
CA GLU A 377 22.15 13.69 -3.51
C GLU A 377 21.64 12.64 -2.52
N LEU A 378 22.43 11.60 -2.25
CA LEU A 378 22.17 10.68 -1.14
C LEU A 378 22.51 11.39 0.18
N ILE A 379 21.50 11.85 0.90
CA ILE A 379 21.66 12.67 2.12
C ILE A 379 21.68 11.84 3.42
N ALA A 380 21.10 10.63 3.40
CA ALA A 380 21.14 9.74 4.54
C ALA A 380 21.04 8.27 4.12
N LYS A 381 21.73 7.40 4.86
CA LYS A 381 21.68 5.95 4.70
C LYS A 381 21.88 5.27 6.05
N GLU A 382 20.88 4.56 6.54
CA GLU A 382 20.93 3.85 7.82
C GLU A 382 20.11 2.56 7.73
N GLY A 383 20.74 1.42 8.02
CA GLY A 383 20.07 0.12 7.92
C GLY A 383 19.51 -0.14 6.52
N TYR A 384 18.19 -0.24 6.39
CA TYR A 384 17.47 -0.51 5.15
C TYR A 384 16.80 0.74 4.56
N ILE A 385 17.15 1.93 5.08
CA ILE A 385 16.63 3.22 4.61
C ILE A 385 17.76 3.96 3.90
N ALA A 386 17.46 4.47 2.72
CA ALA A 386 18.29 5.44 2.04
C ALA A 386 17.40 6.58 1.51
N ILE A 387 17.90 7.81 1.65
CA ILE A 387 17.14 9.03 1.38
C ILE A 387 17.93 9.88 0.40
N TRP A 388 17.32 10.14 -0.75
CA TRP A 388 17.84 11.05 -1.76
C TRP A 388 17.06 12.35 -1.74
N ARG A 389 17.78 13.43 -2.07
CA ARG A 389 17.23 14.76 -2.25
C ARG A 389 17.51 15.25 -3.66
N LYS A 390 16.46 15.71 -4.34
CA LYS A 390 16.57 16.42 -5.62
C LYS A 390 17.41 17.71 -5.45
N PRO A 391 18.18 18.13 -6.46
CA PRO A 391 18.91 19.39 -6.39
C PRO A 391 17.96 20.58 -6.18
N GLN A 392 18.41 21.56 -5.40
CA GLN A 392 17.63 22.77 -5.07
C GLN A 392 17.59 23.78 -6.24
N ASN A 393 18.42 23.60 -7.25
CA ASN A 393 18.50 24.45 -8.44
C ASN A 393 18.86 23.61 -9.68
N ASN A 394 18.77 24.25 -10.84
CA ASN A 394 19.03 23.58 -12.12
C ASN A 394 20.51 23.56 -12.52
N THR A 395 21.44 24.04 -11.69
CA THR A 395 22.85 24.18 -12.06
C THR A 395 23.46 22.85 -12.49
N CYS A 396 23.17 21.76 -11.77
CA CYS A 396 23.68 20.45 -12.13
C CYS A 396 23.11 19.97 -13.48
N TYR A 397 21.80 20.14 -13.70
CA TYR A 397 21.16 19.77 -14.97
C TYR A 397 21.74 20.55 -16.16
N LEU A 398 21.94 21.86 -16.02
CA LEU A 398 22.49 22.72 -17.07
C LEU A 398 23.97 22.44 -17.37
N SER A 399 24.72 21.95 -16.38
CA SER A 399 26.13 21.56 -16.55
C SER A 399 26.34 20.15 -17.10
N ARG A 400 25.26 19.38 -17.28
CA ARG A 400 25.32 17.96 -17.64
C ARG A 400 25.64 17.79 -19.12
N ASN A 401 26.50 16.84 -19.45
CA ASN A 401 26.76 16.46 -20.84
C ASN A 401 25.48 15.94 -21.52
N LEU A 402 25.31 16.26 -22.81
CA LEU A 402 24.12 15.89 -23.60
C LEU A 402 23.94 14.37 -23.74
N ASP A 403 25.03 13.60 -23.69
CA ASP A 403 25.00 12.14 -23.82
C ASP A 403 24.55 11.41 -22.54
N VAL A 404 24.35 12.13 -21.43
CA VAL A 404 23.92 11.53 -20.16
C VAL A 404 22.44 11.17 -20.21
N GLN A 405 22.16 9.87 -20.07
CA GLN A 405 20.81 9.33 -19.96
C GLN A 405 20.29 9.38 -18.50
N PRO A 406 18.98 9.56 -18.27
CA PRO A 406 17.97 9.96 -19.26
C PRO A 406 18.19 11.42 -19.71
N PRO A 407 17.83 11.81 -20.94
CA PRO A 407 17.98 13.18 -21.43
C PRO A 407 17.12 14.15 -20.61
N LEU A 408 17.43 15.44 -20.68
CA LEU A 408 16.53 16.46 -20.15
C LEU A 408 15.30 16.56 -21.06
N CYS A 409 14.15 16.85 -20.48
CA CYS A 409 12.94 17.17 -21.21
C CYS A 409 13.16 18.40 -22.11
N ASP A 410 12.50 18.42 -23.27
CA ASP A 410 12.55 19.57 -24.18
C ASP A 410 11.88 20.79 -23.53
N ALA A 411 12.21 22.00 -23.98
CA ALA A 411 11.62 23.22 -23.44
C ALA A 411 10.08 23.31 -23.62
N ASN A 412 9.53 22.52 -24.54
CA ASN A 412 8.08 22.43 -24.80
C ASN A 412 7.40 21.29 -24.04
N ASP A 413 8.17 20.46 -23.34
CA ASP A 413 7.65 19.38 -22.49
C ASP A 413 7.28 19.97 -21.13
N ASP A 414 6.04 20.45 -21.02
CA ASP A 414 5.50 21.04 -19.79
C ASP A 414 5.30 19.94 -18.72
N PRO A 415 6.09 19.98 -17.63
CA PRO A 415 6.01 18.95 -16.60
C PRO A 415 4.72 19.02 -15.78
N ASP A 416 3.87 20.04 -15.94
CA ASP A 416 2.59 20.17 -15.26
C ASP A 416 1.37 19.98 -16.20
N ASN A 417 1.61 19.75 -17.49
CA ASN A 417 0.56 19.36 -18.46
C ASN A 417 0.26 17.87 -18.34
N VAL A 418 -0.66 17.51 -17.43
CA VAL A 418 -1.08 16.14 -17.09
C VAL A 418 -2.37 15.70 -17.77
#